data_AF-A0A7W1ITZ4-F1
#
_entry.id   AF-A0A7W1ITZ4-F1
#
_cell.length_a   1.000
_cell.length_b   1.000
_cell.length_c   1.000
_cell.angle_alpha   90.00
_cell.angle_beta   90.00
_cell.angle_gamma   90.00
#
_symmetry.space_group_name_H-M   'P 1'
#
loop_
_entity.id
_entity.type
_entity.pdbx_description
1 polymer ?
#
loop_
_entity_poly.entity_id
_entity_poly.type
_entity_poly.pdbx_seq_one_letter_code
_entity_poly.pdbx_strand_id
1 'polypeptide(L)' 'MSAPAYLDRAQVRRHYGLTRVDVDRLFATLDQVRLPDSRKVYLRARDIEEYIERHVVSVTGRAA' A
#
# COMPACT_ATOMS: atom_id res chain seq x y z
N MET A 1 -4.71 2.30 -15.97
CA MET A 1 -3.43 3.01 -15.72
C MET A 1 -2.65 2.15 -14.74
N SER A 2 -1.46 1.67 -15.09
CA SER A 2 -0.64 0.88 -14.16
C SER A 2 -0.14 1.75 -13.00
N ALA A 3 -0.14 1.22 -11.78
CA ALA A 3 0.43 1.90 -10.63
C ALA A 3 1.95 2.14 -10.84
N PRO A 4 2.50 3.27 -10.41
CA PRO A 4 3.95 3.43 -10.26
C PRO A 4 4.55 2.27 -9.46
N ALA A 5 5.75 1.82 -9.83
CA ALA A 5 6.41 0.70 -9.14
C ALA A 5 6.63 0.95 -7.64
N TYR A 6 6.82 2.21 -7.24
CA TYR A 6 7.01 2.64 -5.86
C TYR A 6 6.05 3.77 -5.51
N LEU A 7 5.41 3.66 -4.34
CA LEU A 7 4.39 4.60 -3.88
C LEU A 7 4.74 5.10 -2.48
N ASP A 8 4.75 6.43 -2.31
CA ASP A 8 4.80 7.05 -0.99
C ASP A 8 3.42 7.01 -0.29
N ARG A 9 3.35 7.34 1.00
CA ARG A 9 2.10 7.31 1.78
C ARG A 9 0.93 8.05 1.12
N ALA A 10 1.18 9.23 0.54
CA ALA A 10 0.13 10.04 -0.07
C ALA A 10 -0.36 9.39 -1.38
N GLN A 11 0.58 8.84 -2.15
CA GLN A 11 0.26 8.11 -3.37
C GLN A 11 -0.51 6.82 -3.08
N VAL A 12 -0.10 6.01 -2.08
CA VAL A 12 -0.84 4.80 -1.66
C VAL A 12 -2.27 5.14 -1.28
N ARG A 13 -2.45 6.16 -0.42
CA ARG A 13 -3.78 6.61 0.00
C ARG A 13 -4.67 7.00 -1.19
N ARG A 14 -4.13 7.79 -2.11
CA ARG A 14 -4.87 8.29 -3.28
C ARG A 14 -5.15 7.19 -4.30
N HIS A 15 -4.18 6.29 -4.53
CA HIS A 15 -4.25 5.27 -5.56
C HIS A 15 -5.20 4.13 -5.18
N TYR A 16 -5.11 3.66 -3.94
CA TYR A 16 -5.90 2.53 -3.44
C TYR A 16 -7.14 2.95 -2.64
N GLY A 17 -7.39 4.27 -2.48
CA GLY A 17 -8.56 4.77 -1.76
C GLY A 17 -8.57 4.41 -0.26
N LEU A 18 -7.41 4.13 0.32
CA LEU A 18 -7.29 3.65 1.70
C LEU A 18 -7.45 4.77 2.74
N THR A 19 -7.83 4.39 3.97
CA THR A 19 -7.80 5.34 5.09
C THR A 19 -6.38 5.62 5.53
N ARG A 20 -6.18 6.71 6.30
CA ARG A 20 -4.87 7.02 6.88
C ARG A 20 -4.35 5.87 7.76
N VAL A 21 -5.24 5.23 8.53
CA VAL A 21 -4.89 4.13 9.45
C VAL A 21 -4.41 2.91 8.67
N ASP A 22 -5.08 2.56 7.57
CA ASP A 22 -4.67 1.43 6.72
C ASP A 22 -3.30 1.69 6.06
N VAL A 23 -3.08 2.92 5.60
CA VAL A 23 -1.78 3.33 5.05
C VAL A 23 -0.68 3.26 6.12
N ASP A 24 -0.95 3.72 7.33
CA ASP A 24 0.04 3.65 8.42
C ASP A 24 0.38 2.19 8.77
N ARG A 25 -0.62 1.28 8.75
CA ARG A 25 -0.40 -0.17 8.93
C ARG A 25 0.42 -0.80 7.82
N LEU A 26 0.13 -0.46 6.56
CA LEU A 26 0.91 -0.91 5.40
C LEU A 26 2.38 -0.54 5.57
N PHE A 27 2.67 0.73 5.88
CA PHE A 27 4.04 1.22 6.06
C PHE A 27 4.71 0.68 7.32
N ALA A 28 3.96 0.26 8.33
CA ALA A 28 4.52 -0.40 9.51
C ALA A 28 4.83 -1.89 9.27
N THR A 29 4.19 -2.51 8.28
CA THR A 29 4.23 -3.97 8.06
C THR A 29 5.11 -4.37 6.88
N LEU A 30 5.06 -3.61 5.79
CA LEU A 30 5.77 -3.92 4.56
C LEU A 30 7.17 -3.31 4.53
N ASP A 31 8.06 -3.94 3.77
CA ASP A 31 9.44 -3.49 3.61
C ASP A 31 9.49 -2.12 2.92
N GLN A 32 10.00 -1.13 3.65
CA GLN A 32 10.14 0.23 3.16
C GLN A 32 11.38 0.39 2.30
N VAL A 33 11.21 1.05 1.16
CA VAL A 33 12.28 1.42 0.23
C VAL A 33 12.56 2.91 0.37
N ARG A 34 13.84 3.25 0.46
CA ARG A 34 14.33 4.63 0.33
C ARG A 34 14.99 4.79 -1.03
N LEU A 35 14.49 5.73 -1.81
CA LEU A 35 15.10 6.07 -3.10
C LEU A 35 16.25 7.06 -2.87
N PRO A 36 17.36 6.99 -3.62
CA PRO A 36 18.56 7.82 -3.40
C PRO A 36 18.27 9.32 -3.39
N ASP A 37 17.37 9.78 -4.26
CA ASP A 37 17.07 11.21 -4.47
C ASP A 37 15.85 11.69 -3.69
N SER A 38 15.33 10.91 -2.74
CA SER A 38 14.12 11.25 -1.99
C SER A 38 14.28 11.09 -0.49
N ARG A 39 13.78 12.08 0.25
CA ARG A 39 13.65 12.02 1.71
C ARG A 39 12.45 11.18 2.17
N LYS A 40 11.58 10.77 1.24
CA LYS A 40 10.38 9.98 1.54
C LYS A 40 10.71 8.49 1.60
N VAL A 41 9.84 7.76 2.28
CA VAL A 41 9.80 6.30 2.26
C VAL A 41 8.70 5.85 1.30
N TYR A 42 8.97 4.74 0.63
CA TYR A 42 8.11 4.17 -0.39
C TYR A 42 7.86 2.70 -0.09
N LEU A 43 6.78 2.17 -0.64
CA LEU A 43 6.52 0.75 -0.71
C LEU A 43 6.43 0.34 -2.18
N ARG A 44 6.73 -0.93 -2.48
CA ARG A 44 6.51 -1.46 -3.82
C ARG A 44 5.02 -1.67 -4.04
N ALA A 45 4.51 -1.26 -5.20
CA ALA A 45 3.10 -1.43 -5.55
C ALA A 45 2.65 -2.89 -5.46
N ARG A 46 3.50 -3.82 -5.92
CA ARG A 46 3.25 -5.26 -5.83
C ARG A 46 3.04 -5.73 -4.40
N ASP A 47 3.89 -5.30 -3.46
CA ASP A 47 3.79 -5.72 -2.06
C ASP A 47 2.52 -5.17 -1.40
N ILE A 48 2.11 -3.95 -1.79
CA ILE A 48 0.84 -3.35 -1.36
C ILE A 48 -0.35 -4.16 -1.90
N GLU A 49 -0.33 -4.52 -3.18
CA GLU A 49 -1.39 -5.31 -3.83
C GLU A 49 -1.53 -6.69 -3.18
N GLU A 50 -0.42 -7.41 -3.00
CA GLU A 50 -0.40 -8.70 -2.32
C GLU A 50 -0.91 -8.59 -0.87
N TYR A 51 -0.61 -7.50 -0.17
CA TYR A 51 -1.15 -7.26 1.17
C TYR A 51 -2.66 -7.02 1.15
N ILE A 52 -3.15 -6.15 0.26
CA ILE A 52 -4.58 -5.81 0.15
C ILE A 52 -5.40 -7.06 -0.22
N GLU A 53 -4.94 -7.85 -1.18
CA GLU A 53 -5.60 -9.10 -1.58
C GLU A 53 -5.73 -10.07 -0.40
N ARG A 54 -4.69 -10.20 0.42
CA ARG A 54 -4.69 -11.11 1.57
C ARG A 54 -5.50 -10.60 2.77
N HIS A 55 -5.50 -9.30 3.02
CA HIS A 55 -6.01 -8.73 4.27
C HIS A 55 -7.29 -7.92 4.14
N VAL A 56 -7.57 -7.33 2.98
CA VAL A 56 -8.73 -6.45 2.76
C VAL A 56 -9.85 -7.19 2.03
N VAL A 57 -9.53 -8.01 1.02
CA VAL A 57 -10.55 -8.78 0.27
C VAL A 57 -11.12 -9.92 1.11
N SER A 58 -10.33 -10.51 2.02
CA SER A 58 -10.80 -11.57 2.93
C SER A 58 -11.88 -11.10 3.91
N VAL A 59 -11.97 -9.80 4.20
CA VAL A 59 -12.99 -9.26 5.14
C VAL A 59 -14.34 -9.00 4.46
N THR A 60 -14.38 -8.93 3.13
CA THR A 60 -15.63 -8.70 2.36
C THR A 60 -16.19 -9.96 1.69
N GLY A 61 -15.57 -11.13 1.92
CA GLY A 61 -15.93 -12.41 1.31
C GLY A 61 -16.58 -13.43 2.24
N ARG A 62 -17.52 -13.03 3.11
CA ARG A 62 -18.43 -14.00 3.75
C ARG A 62 -19.86 -13.45 3.83
N ALA A 63 -20.51 -13.42 2.67
CA ALA A 63 -21.96 -13.42 2.55
C ALA A 63 -22.33 -14.54 1.56
N ALA A 64 -22.41 -15.76 2.07
CA ALA A 64 -23.19 -16.88 1.54
C ALA A 64 -23.32 -17.92 2.67
#